data_AF-A0AAD7SYA6-F1
#
_entry.id   AF-A0AAD7SYA6-F1
#
_cell.length_a   1.000
_cell.length_b   1.000
_cell.length_c   1.000
_cell.angle_alpha   90.00
_cell.angle_beta   90.00
_cell.angle_gamma   90.00
#
_symmetry.space_group_name_H-M   'P 1'
#
loop_
_entity.id
_entity.type
_entity.pdbx_description
1 polymer ?
#
loop_
_entity_poly.entity_id
_entity_poly.type
_entity_poly.pdbx_seq_one_letter_code
_entity_poly.pdbx_strand_id
1 'polypeptide(L)'
;MVQWLGYRDSSEEAPVRLRGQYRKALSSLHQLASFQPPQQVQIPSQGTIEHHRALIQLASCHYALGEYRLACEKVLEVVSGLVPQAPSPSRTGDEVVKTRTKSRKGSDLRLLPCTSKAVMPFCLQLMLACFKLRAFTENRDDLALGHVVVLLQHDWPQGETLFLKAVDKICQQGSFQYENFFNYVTNIDMLEEFAYLRTTEGGKVQLELLPNQGILIKNPSPALGLVSQEFNTLLLPGVQTTERHHTVTRGITKGVKEDFRLAMERQVSRCGENLLTVLHRFCINEKIILVQSLP
;
A
#
# COMPACT_ATOMS: atom_id res chain seq x y z
N MET A 1 -19.23 12.13 -17.06
CA MET A 1 -20.03 11.91 -15.84
C MET A 1 -19.95 10.42 -15.54
N VAL A 2 -19.14 10.01 -14.55
CA VAL A 2 -18.86 8.59 -14.30
C VAL A 2 -19.61 8.14 -13.06
N GLN A 3 -20.49 7.17 -13.28
CA GLN A 3 -21.40 6.60 -12.29
C GLN A 3 -20.60 5.63 -11.40
N TRP A 4 -20.61 5.86 -10.09
CA TRP A 4 -19.98 4.97 -9.12
C TRP A 4 -20.94 3.89 -8.64
N LEU A 5 -20.48 2.65 -8.73
CA LEU A 5 -21.03 1.50 -8.01
C LEU A 5 -20.51 1.57 -6.58
N GLY A 6 -21.45 1.67 -5.63
CA GLY A 6 -21.14 1.64 -4.22
C GLY A 6 -20.40 0.37 -3.83
N TYR A 7 -19.44 0.56 -2.93
CA TYR A 7 -18.75 -0.45 -2.13
C TYR A 7 -19.71 -1.58 -1.74
N ARG A 8 -19.65 -2.70 -2.46
CA ARG A 8 -20.33 -3.94 -2.07
C ARG A 8 -19.27 -4.90 -1.59
N ASP A 9 -19.47 -5.31 -0.35
CA ASP A 9 -18.81 -6.41 0.30
C ASP A 9 -18.73 -7.61 -0.66
N SER A 10 -17.51 -8.12 -0.83
CA SER A 10 -17.17 -9.51 -1.14
C SER A 10 -18.02 -10.26 -2.18
N SER A 11 -17.35 -10.65 -3.29
CA SER A 11 -17.60 -11.90 -4.05
C SER A 11 -18.37 -11.89 -5.39
N GLU A 12 -18.74 -10.77 -6.00
CA GLU A 12 -19.30 -10.81 -7.37
C GLU A 12 -18.46 -10.02 -8.38
N GLU A 13 -17.77 -10.76 -9.26
CA GLU A 13 -17.28 -10.23 -10.53
C GLU A 13 -18.38 -9.40 -11.21
N ALA A 14 -18.05 -8.19 -11.68
CA ALA A 14 -19.00 -7.38 -12.42
C ALA A 14 -19.60 -8.20 -13.59
N PRO A 15 -20.94 -8.34 -13.70
CA PRO A 15 -21.54 -9.20 -14.71
C PRO A 15 -21.04 -8.82 -16.11
N VAL A 16 -20.83 -9.83 -16.98
CA VAL A 16 -20.23 -9.70 -18.33
C VAL A 16 -20.82 -8.55 -19.17
N ARG A 17 -22.10 -8.24 -18.97
CA ARG A 17 -22.78 -7.11 -19.62
C ARG A 17 -22.24 -5.74 -19.20
N LEU A 18 -21.90 -5.55 -17.92
CA LEU A 18 -21.25 -4.34 -17.42
C LEU A 18 -19.79 -4.26 -17.90
N ARG A 19 -19.05 -5.38 -17.94
CA ARG A 19 -17.70 -5.45 -18.53
C ARG A 19 -17.67 -4.99 -19.99
N GLY A 20 -18.66 -5.35 -20.80
CA GLY A 20 -18.81 -4.88 -22.18
C GLY A 20 -19.02 -3.37 -22.29
N GLN A 21 -19.73 -2.75 -21.33
CA GLN A 21 -19.93 -1.30 -21.28
C GLN A 21 -18.64 -0.56 -20.86
N TYR A 22 -17.87 -1.12 -19.92
CA TYR A 22 -16.57 -0.56 -19.53
C TYR A 22 -15.54 -0.63 -20.66
N ARG A 23 -15.49 -1.71 -21.44
CA ARG A 23 -14.61 -1.79 -22.63
C ARG A 23 -14.93 -0.72 -23.68
N LYS A 24 -16.22 -0.48 -23.92
CA LYS A 24 -16.66 0.61 -24.81
C LYS A 24 -16.27 1.97 -24.23
N ALA A 25 -16.49 2.20 -22.94
CA ALA A 25 -16.08 3.43 -22.27
C ALA A 25 -14.56 3.66 -22.36
N LEU A 26 -13.73 2.63 -22.18
CA LEU A 26 -12.27 2.71 -22.37
C LEU A 26 -11.92 3.14 -23.79
N SER A 27 -12.51 2.52 -24.81
CA SER A 27 -12.23 2.91 -26.21
C SER A 27 -12.59 4.37 -26.49
N SER A 28 -13.72 4.85 -25.97
CA SER A 28 -14.11 6.26 -26.10
C SER A 28 -13.19 7.20 -25.32
N LEU A 29 -12.74 6.82 -24.13
CA LEU A 29 -11.82 7.62 -23.33
C LEU A 29 -10.42 7.71 -23.96
N HIS A 30 -9.90 6.61 -24.50
CA HIS A 30 -8.64 6.62 -25.25
C HIS A 30 -8.75 7.45 -26.54
N GLN A 31 -9.87 7.35 -27.25
CA GLN A 31 -10.12 8.22 -28.41
C GLN A 31 -10.13 9.69 -28.02
N LEU A 32 -10.85 10.07 -26.96
CA LEU A 32 -10.84 11.44 -26.45
C LEU A 32 -9.45 11.92 -26.00
N ALA A 33 -8.64 11.04 -25.42
CA ALA A 33 -7.25 11.34 -25.08
C ALA A 33 -6.37 11.54 -26.32
N SER A 34 -6.63 10.82 -27.42
CA SER A 34 -5.90 10.95 -28.69
C SER A 34 -6.27 12.20 -29.50
N PHE A 35 -7.43 12.80 -29.25
CA PHE A 35 -7.88 14.05 -29.91
C PHE A 35 -7.39 15.32 -29.21
N GLN A 36 -6.46 15.23 -28.25
CA GLN A 36 -5.92 16.43 -27.61
C GLN A 36 -5.19 17.29 -28.67
N PRO A 37 -5.69 18.49 -29.00
CA PRO A 37 -5.16 19.26 -30.13
C PRO A 37 -3.72 19.75 -29.83
N PRO A 38 -2.87 19.92 -30.87
CA PRO A 38 -1.53 20.47 -30.69
C PRO A 38 -1.63 21.87 -30.08
N GLN A 39 -0.93 22.04 -28.96
CA GLN A 39 -0.70 23.27 -28.18
C GLN A 39 -1.26 24.56 -28.80
N GLN A 40 -2.50 24.91 -28.46
CA GLN A 40 -2.96 26.30 -28.51
C GLN A 40 -3.22 26.76 -27.08
N VAL A 41 -2.33 27.65 -26.61
CA VAL A 41 -2.41 28.54 -25.43
C VAL A 41 -3.55 28.19 -24.45
N GLN A 42 -3.42 27.06 -23.75
CA GLN A 42 -4.31 26.73 -22.65
C GLN A 42 -3.76 27.34 -21.37
N ILE A 43 -4.63 27.99 -20.61
CA ILE A 43 -4.36 28.42 -19.23
C ILE A 43 -3.91 27.16 -18.47
N PRO A 44 -2.69 27.13 -17.89
CA PRO A 44 -2.04 25.89 -17.44
C PRO A 44 -2.79 25.13 -16.35
N SER A 45 -3.80 25.74 -15.70
CA SER A 45 -4.56 25.13 -14.61
C SER A 45 -5.79 24.31 -15.06
N GLN A 46 -6.39 24.59 -16.22
CA GLN A 46 -7.62 23.89 -16.65
C GLN A 46 -7.32 22.56 -17.37
N GLY A 47 -6.26 22.50 -18.18
CA GLY A 47 -5.88 21.27 -18.89
C GLY A 47 -5.48 20.13 -17.95
N THR A 48 -4.83 20.44 -16.83
CA THR A 48 -4.40 19.46 -15.82
C THR A 48 -5.58 18.80 -15.09
N ILE A 49 -6.64 19.54 -14.80
CA ILE A 49 -7.81 19.00 -14.08
C ILE A 49 -8.64 18.09 -14.98
N GLU A 50 -8.84 18.46 -16.25
CA GLU A 50 -9.50 17.59 -17.23
C GLU A 50 -8.70 16.30 -17.48
N HIS A 51 -7.38 16.41 -17.55
CA HIS A 51 -6.49 15.25 -17.67
C HIS A 51 -6.57 14.32 -16.44
N HIS A 52 -6.49 14.86 -15.21
CA HIS A 52 -6.67 14.07 -13.99
C HIS A 52 -8.03 13.39 -13.95
N ARG A 53 -9.10 14.07 -14.39
CA ARG A 53 -10.43 13.49 -14.49
C ARG A 53 -10.45 12.30 -15.45
N ALA A 54 -9.86 12.42 -16.64
CA ALA A 54 -9.80 11.33 -17.61
C ALA A 54 -9.02 10.12 -17.06
N LEU A 55 -7.86 10.36 -16.43
CA LEU A 55 -7.06 9.31 -15.80
C LEU A 55 -7.82 8.57 -14.68
N ILE A 56 -8.54 9.30 -13.83
CA ILE A 56 -9.40 8.72 -12.78
C ILE A 56 -10.48 7.82 -13.39
N GLN A 57 -11.09 8.25 -14.49
CA GLN A 57 -12.12 7.47 -15.18
C GLN A 57 -11.53 6.21 -15.81
N LEU A 58 -10.36 6.31 -16.44
CA LEU A 58 -9.63 5.16 -16.97
C LEU A 58 -9.26 4.17 -15.87
N ALA A 59 -8.72 4.66 -14.75
CA ALA A 59 -8.39 3.82 -13.59
C ALA A 59 -9.61 3.06 -13.06
N SER A 60 -10.75 3.74 -12.96
CA SER A 60 -12.02 3.14 -12.51
C SER A 60 -12.51 2.06 -13.48
N CYS A 61 -12.34 2.28 -14.79
CA CYS A 61 -12.69 1.28 -15.80
C CYS A 61 -11.77 0.05 -15.73
N HIS A 62 -10.46 0.24 -15.60
CA HIS A 62 -9.50 -0.85 -15.41
C HIS A 62 -9.83 -1.66 -14.15
N TYR A 63 -10.17 -1.00 -13.04
CA TYR A 63 -10.59 -1.67 -11.82
C TYR A 63 -11.83 -2.53 -12.03
N ALA A 64 -12.87 -1.99 -12.69
CA ALA A 64 -14.10 -2.73 -12.98
C ALA A 64 -13.89 -3.93 -13.93
N LEU A 65 -12.84 -3.90 -14.74
CA LEU A 65 -12.44 -5.01 -15.63
C LEU A 65 -11.55 -6.05 -14.94
N GLY A 66 -11.08 -5.79 -13.72
CA GLY A 66 -10.14 -6.64 -12.98
C GLY A 66 -8.68 -6.40 -13.32
N GLU A 67 -8.36 -5.35 -14.09
CA GLU A 67 -7.00 -4.98 -14.49
C GLU A 67 -6.37 -4.07 -13.41
N TYR A 68 -6.17 -4.64 -12.21
CA TYR A 68 -5.79 -3.88 -11.02
C TYR A 68 -4.44 -3.17 -11.15
N ARG A 69 -3.47 -3.79 -11.82
CA ARG A 69 -2.18 -3.16 -12.11
C ARG A 69 -2.32 -1.88 -12.93
N LEU A 70 -3.08 -1.92 -14.03
CA LEU A 70 -3.33 -0.74 -14.87
C LEU A 70 -4.13 0.32 -14.12
N ALA A 71 -5.12 -0.09 -13.32
CA ALA A 71 -5.86 0.83 -12.48
C ALA A 71 -4.94 1.59 -11.51
N CYS A 72 -4.06 0.86 -10.82
CA CYS A 72 -3.09 1.42 -9.88
C CYS A 72 -2.10 2.38 -10.57
N GLU A 73 -1.59 2.00 -11.75
CA GLU A 73 -0.68 2.85 -12.52
C GLU A 73 -1.31 4.20 -12.86
N LYS A 74 -2.56 4.21 -13.34
CA LYS A 74 -3.29 5.45 -13.65
C LYS A 74 -3.62 6.28 -12.42
N VAL A 75 -3.91 5.63 -11.29
CA VAL A 75 -4.06 6.35 -10.01
C VAL A 75 -2.75 7.02 -9.60
N LEU A 76 -1.63 6.31 -9.66
CA LEU A 76 -0.33 6.82 -9.25
C LEU A 76 0.17 7.95 -10.18
N GLU A 77 -0.21 7.93 -11.45
CA GLU A 77 0.00 9.04 -12.39
C GLU A 77 -0.73 10.32 -11.92
N VAL A 78 -2.00 10.20 -11.50
CA VAL A 78 -2.76 11.33 -10.93
C VAL A 78 -2.12 11.82 -9.64
N VAL A 79 -1.78 10.92 -8.71
CA VAL A 79 -1.16 11.29 -7.42
C VAL A 79 0.18 12.02 -7.62
N SER A 80 0.95 11.65 -8.64
CA SER A 80 2.21 12.31 -9.00
C SER A 80 2.00 13.78 -9.43
N GLY A 81 0.86 14.08 -10.06
CA GLY A 81 0.46 15.44 -10.44
C GLY A 81 -0.20 16.25 -9.32
N LEU A 82 -0.50 15.63 -8.18
CA LEU A 82 -1.06 16.32 -7.01
C LEU A 82 0.07 16.78 -6.09
N VAL A 83 0.07 18.07 -5.75
CA VAL A 83 0.90 18.59 -4.65
C VAL A 83 0.07 18.54 -3.37
N PRO A 84 0.54 17.88 -2.29
CA PRO A 84 -0.12 17.96 -0.98
C PRO A 84 -0.21 19.43 -0.56
N GLN A 85 -1.43 19.94 -0.41
CA GLN A 85 -1.65 21.28 0.11
C GLN A 85 -1.34 21.25 1.62
N ALA A 86 -0.37 22.04 2.07
CA ALA A 86 -0.16 22.26 3.50
C ALA A 86 -1.43 22.85 4.12
N PRO A 87 -1.78 22.49 5.37
CA PRO A 87 -2.91 23.11 6.05
C PRO A 87 -2.64 24.62 6.17
N SER A 88 -3.51 25.43 5.58
CA SER A 88 -3.56 26.86 5.87
C SER A 88 -3.84 27.04 7.38
N PRO A 89 -3.15 27.94 8.09
CA PRO A 89 -3.47 28.23 9.48
C PRO A 89 -4.94 28.64 9.59
N SER A 90 -5.61 27.97 10.51
CA SER A 90 -7.02 28.12 10.86
C SER A 90 -7.51 29.56 10.88
N ARG A 91 -8.59 29.84 10.15
CA ARG A 91 -9.61 30.76 10.67
C ARG A 91 -10.59 29.93 11.48
N THR A 92 -10.57 30.14 12.78
CA THR A 92 -11.60 29.73 13.71
C THR A 92 -12.92 30.36 13.26
N GLY A 93 -13.92 29.52 13.00
CA GLY A 93 -15.25 29.91 12.60
C GLY A 93 -16.12 28.67 12.59
N ASP A 94 -16.83 28.48 13.70
CA ASP A 94 -17.91 27.50 13.83
C ASP A 94 -18.87 27.60 12.65
N GLU A 95 -18.90 26.57 11.79
CA GLU A 95 -20.12 26.20 11.08
C GLU A 95 -20.29 24.69 11.17
N VAL A 96 -21.07 24.30 12.17
CA VAL A 96 -21.73 23.00 12.25
C VAL A 96 -22.72 22.91 11.09
N VAL A 97 -22.27 22.49 9.91
CA VAL A 97 -23.17 22.08 8.83
C VAL A 97 -23.68 20.67 9.17
N LYS A 98 -24.77 20.64 9.95
CA LYS A 98 -25.64 19.49 10.11
C LYS A 98 -26.32 19.17 8.78
N THR A 99 -25.68 18.40 7.90
CA THR A 99 -26.42 17.67 6.86
C THR A 99 -26.86 16.32 7.41
N ARG A 100 -28.04 16.34 8.01
CA ARG A 100 -28.81 15.14 8.38
C ARG A 100 -29.28 14.46 7.09
N THR A 101 -28.55 13.46 6.60
CA THR A 101 -29.06 12.57 5.54
C THR A 101 -29.57 11.29 6.18
N LYS A 102 -30.90 11.16 6.23
CA LYS A 102 -31.58 9.92 6.59
C LYS A 102 -31.16 8.85 5.58
N SER A 103 -30.45 7.82 6.02
CA SER A 103 -30.09 6.67 5.20
C SER A 103 -31.38 5.95 4.75
N ARG A 104 -31.70 6.06 3.46
CA ARG A 104 -32.55 5.08 2.77
C ARG A 104 -31.61 4.17 2.00
N LYS A 105 -31.74 2.88 2.26
CA LYS A 105 -31.00 1.78 1.65
C LYS A 105 -31.24 1.78 0.13
N GLY A 106 -30.34 2.38 -0.63
CA GLY A 106 -30.35 2.46 -2.10
C GLY A 106 -29.09 3.17 -2.57
N SER A 107 -28.44 2.62 -3.60
CA SER A 107 -27.19 3.10 -4.22
C SER A 107 -26.97 4.61 -4.15
N ASP A 108 -26.17 5.06 -3.17
CA ASP A 108 -25.94 6.48 -2.94
C ASP A 108 -24.84 6.96 -3.91
N LEU A 109 -25.28 7.53 -5.03
CA LEU A 109 -24.41 8.12 -6.04
C LEU A 109 -23.74 9.37 -5.45
N ARG A 110 -22.42 9.34 -5.27
CA ARG A 110 -21.68 10.52 -4.82
C ARG A 110 -20.96 11.18 -5.99
N LEU A 111 -21.39 12.38 -6.33
CA LEU A 111 -20.67 13.25 -7.25
C LEU A 111 -19.49 13.86 -6.50
N LEU A 112 -18.27 13.53 -6.90
CA LEU A 112 -17.08 14.10 -6.31
C LEU A 112 -16.62 15.31 -7.13
N PRO A 113 -16.52 16.51 -6.52
CA PRO A 113 -15.90 17.64 -7.20
C PRO A 113 -14.43 17.30 -7.49
N CYS A 114 -13.98 17.50 -8.74
CA CYS A 114 -12.60 17.22 -9.16
C CYS A 114 -11.63 18.28 -8.60
N THR A 115 -11.52 18.33 -7.28
CA THR A 115 -10.63 19.22 -6.53
C THR A 115 -9.46 18.40 -5.98
N SER A 116 -8.29 19.02 -5.84
CA SER A 116 -7.11 18.36 -5.26
C SER A 116 -7.40 17.73 -3.89
N LYS A 117 -8.25 18.36 -3.07
CA LYS A 117 -8.68 17.88 -1.75
C LYS A 117 -9.49 16.59 -1.80
N ALA A 118 -10.26 16.37 -2.87
CA ALA A 118 -11.15 15.21 -3.00
C ALA A 118 -10.52 14.08 -3.83
N VAL A 119 -9.68 14.42 -4.80
CA VAL A 119 -9.04 13.44 -5.69
C VAL A 119 -8.06 12.54 -4.93
N MET A 120 -7.26 13.09 -4.01
CA MET A 120 -6.28 12.28 -3.27
C MET A 120 -6.95 11.17 -2.42
N PRO A 121 -7.97 11.47 -1.57
CA PRO A 121 -8.75 10.43 -0.88
C PRO A 121 -9.28 9.34 -1.81
N PHE A 122 -9.83 9.75 -2.96
CA PHE A 122 -10.37 8.83 -3.94
C PHE A 122 -9.29 7.89 -4.50
N CYS A 123 -8.13 8.42 -4.86
CA CYS A 123 -6.98 7.65 -5.33
C CYS A 123 -6.55 6.59 -4.30
N LEU A 124 -6.43 6.99 -3.03
CA LEU A 124 -6.06 6.09 -1.94
C LEU A 124 -7.08 4.96 -1.74
N GLN A 125 -8.37 5.28 -1.80
CA GLN A 125 -9.44 4.28 -1.67
C GLN A 125 -9.47 3.29 -2.83
N LEU A 126 -9.26 3.76 -4.06
CA LEU A 126 -9.18 2.87 -5.22
C LEU A 126 -7.96 1.94 -5.14
N MET A 127 -6.81 2.45 -4.69
CA MET A 127 -5.63 1.63 -4.43
C MET A 127 -5.89 0.59 -3.33
N LEU A 128 -6.50 0.99 -2.21
CA LEU A 128 -6.86 0.07 -1.13
C LEU A 128 -7.77 -1.05 -1.67
N ALA A 129 -8.72 -0.71 -2.55
CA ALA A 129 -9.60 -1.68 -3.17
C ALA A 129 -8.86 -2.67 -4.09
N CYS A 130 -7.82 -2.22 -4.81
CA CYS A 130 -6.95 -3.10 -5.61
C CYS A 130 -6.18 -4.09 -4.72
N PHE A 131 -5.55 -3.60 -3.64
CA PHE A 131 -4.72 -4.42 -2.77
C PHE A 131 -5.51 -5.35 -1.85
N LYS A 132 -6.70 -4.93 -1.41
CA LYS A 132 -7.57 -5.72 -0.53
C LYS A 132 -7.87 -7.10 -1.11
N LEU A 133 -8.15 -7.21 -2.40
CA LEU A 133 -8.45 -8.49 -3.03
C LEU A 133 -7.27 -9.46 -2.99
N ARG A 134 -6.04 -8.95 -3.07
CA ARG A 134 -4.81 -9.77 -3.04
C ARG A 134 -4.40 -10.12 -1.61
N ALA A 135 -4.40 -9.14 -0.71
CA ALA A 135 -3.94 -9.26 0.67
C ALA A 135 -4.73 -10.29 1.49
N PHE A 136 -6.01 -10.51 1.16
CA PHE A 136 -6.90 -11.42 1.88
C PHE A 136 -7.15 -12.75 1.16
N THR A 137 -6.29 -13.13 0.19
CA THR A 137 -6.29 -14.48 -0.38
C THR A 137 -5.80 -15.53 0.64
N GLU A 138 -6.00 -16.82 0.37
CA GLU A 138 -5.50 -17.89 1.25
C GLU A 138 -3.96 -17.90 1.34
N ASN A 139 -3.29 -17.51 0.25
CA ASN A 139 -1.84 -17.46 0.19
C ASN A 139 -1.28 -16.35 1.09
N ARG A 140 -0.07 -16.58 1.62
CA ARG A 140 0.68 -15.57 2.36
C ARG A 140 1.22 -14.52 1.41
N ASP A 141 0.89 -13.25 1.66
CA ASP A 141 1.37 -12.09 0.92
C ASP A 141 1.52 -10.89 1.88
N ASP A 142 2.59 -10.90 2.66
CA ASP A 142 2.87 -9.88 3.67
C ASP A 142 3.07 -8.49 3.04
N LEU A 143 3.60 -8.45 1.80
CA LEU A 143 3.81 -7.19 1.08
C LEU A 143 2.48 -6.51 0.78
N ALA A 144 1.52 -7.24 0.18
CA ALA A 144 0.20 -6.69 -0.10
C ALA A 144 -0.54 -6.33 1.20
N LEU A 145 -0.42 -7.15 2.23
CA LEU A 145 -1.04 -6.90 3.53
C LEU A 145 -0.46 -5.65 4.21
N GLY A 146 0.85 -5.43 4.13
CA GLY A 146 1.50 -4.21 4.60
C GLY A 146 1.08 -2.97 3.81
N HIS A 147 0.94 -3.06 2.49
CA HIS A 147 0.37 -1.96 1.70
C HIS A 147 -1.06 -1.62 2.12
N VAL A 148 -1.90 -2.62 2.41
CA VAL A 148 -3.25 -2.42 2.96
C VAL A 148 -3.20 -1.70 4.30
N VAL A 149 -2.30 -2.09 5.22
CA VAL A 149 -2.13 -1.42 6.52
C VAL A 149 -1.75 0.05 6.35
N VAL A 150 -0.80 0.37 5.46
CA VAL A 150 -0.39 1.76 5.20
C VAL A 150 -1.58 2.58 4.68
N LEU A 151 -2.34 2.05 3.70
CA LEU A 151 -3.47 2.75 3.09
C LEU A 151 -4.66 2.91 4.06
N LEU A 152 -4.88 1.94 4.96
CA LEU A 152 -5.96 1.97 5.95
C LEU A 152 -5.88 3.13 6.93
N GLN A 153 -4.69 3.71 7.14
CA GLN A 153 -4.54 4.92 7.96
C GLN A 153 -5.43 6.06 7.47
N HIS A 154 -5.67 6.15 6.15
CA HIS A 154 -6.52 7.19 5.57
C HIS A 154 -7.99 7.06 5.97
N ASP A 155 -8.49 5.83 6.04
CA ASP A 155 -9.89 5.53 6.35
C ASP A 155 -10.12 5.36 7.86
N TRP A 156 -9.14 5.68 8.72
CA TRP A 156 -9.29 5.58 10.17
C TRP A 156 -10.27 6.64 10.70
N PRO A 157 -11.21 6.30 11.60
CA PRO A 157 -11.43 4.99 12.25
C PRO A 157 -12.39 4.05 11.48
N GLN A 158 -12.99 4.47 10.37
CA GLN A 158 -13.98 3.65 9.64
C GLN A 158 -13.38 2.35 9.07
N GLY A 159 -12.07 2.32 8.81
CA GLY A 159 -11.31 1.16 8.34
C GLY A 159 -10.91 0.16 9.42
N GLU A 160 -11.19 0.41 10.70
CA GLU A 160 -10.76 -0.43 11.84
C GLU A 160 -11.15 -1.90 11.68
N THR A 161 -12.38 -2.19 11.26
CA THR A 161 -12.82 -3.58 11.08
C THR A 161 -11.98 -4.33 10.04
N LEU A 162 -11.53 -3.65 8.97
CA LEU A 162 -10.65 -4.26 7.97
C LEU A 162 -9.22 -4.40 8.48
N PHE A 163 -8.76 -3.44 9.27
CA PHE A 163 -7.47 -3.50 9.96
C PHE A 163 -7.39 -4.69 10.91
N LEU A 164 -8.39 -4.89 11.78
CA LEU A 164 -8.43 -6.02 12.70
C LEU A 164 -8.43 -7.37 11.96
N LYS A 165 -9.12 -7.47 10.81
CA LYS A 165 -9.00 -8.65 9.94
C LYS A 165 -7.59 -8.89 9.42
N ALA A 166 -6.84 -7.83 9.12
CA ALA A 166 -5.43 -7.94 8.73
C ALA A 166 -4.55 -8.41 9.89
N VAL A 167 -4.78 -7.86 11.10
CA VAL A 167 -4.12 -8.26 12.35
C VAL A 167 -4.39 -9.74 12.66
N ASP A 168 -5.64 -10.19 12.56
CA ASP A 168 -6.02 -11.60 12.75
C ASP A 168 -5.29 -12.52 11.76
N LYS A 169 -5.21 -12.12 10.49
CA LYS A 169 -4.48 -12.87 9.46
C LYS A 169 -2.99 -12.95 9.78
N ILE A 170 -2.37 -11.84 10.22
CA ILE A 170 -0.96 -11.80 10.66
C ILE A 170 -0.75 -12.73 11.86
N CYS A 171 -1.65 -12.69 12.84
CA CYS A 171 -1.59 -13.54 14.01
C CYS A 171 -1.66 -15.02 13.64
N GLN A 172 -2.58 -15.40 12.73
CA GLN A 172 -2.69 -16.76 12.19
C GLN A 172 -1.43 -17.21 11.44
N GLN A 173 -0.73 -16.29 10.75
CA GLN A 173 0.53 -16.58 10.06
C GLN A 173 1.72 -16.75 11.01
N GLY A 174 1.64 -16.22 12.24
CA GLY A 174 2.69 -16.28 13.26
C GLY A 174 3.95 -15.47 12.94
N SER A 175 4.03 -14.88 11.75
CA SER A 175 5.12 -13.99 11.34
C SER A 175 4.63 -13.00 10.30
N PHE A 176 5.21 -11.80 10.28
CA PHE A 176 4.89 -10.76 9.32
C PHE A 176 6.12 -9.93 8.99
N GLN A 177 6.41 -9.80 7.69
CA GLN A 177 7.55 -9.05 7.18
C GLN A 177 7.08 -7.87 6.34
N TYR A 178 7.47 -6.65 6.74
CA TYR A 178 7.17 -5.45 5.97
C TYR A 178 8.15 -4.31 6.29
N GLU A 179 9.17 -4.16 5.45
CA GLU A 179 10.26 -3.19 5.66
C GLU A 179 9.81 -1.71 5.60
N ASN A 180 8.65 -1.46 5.00
CA ASN A 180 8.06 -0.13 4.84
C ASN A 180 7.21 0.32 6.04
N PHE A 181 7.07 -0.50 7.08
CA PHE A 181 6.22 -0.21 8.23
C PHE A 181 6.60 1.11 8.91
N PHE A 182 7.84 1.21 9.39
CA PHE A 182 8.32 2.42 10.07
C PHE A 182 8.52 3.60 9.12
N ASN A 183 8.47 3.40 7.80
CA ASN A 183 8.55 4.52 6.86
C ASN A 183 7.22 5.31 6.82
N TYR A 184 6.08 4.61 6.91
CA TYR A 184 4.79 5.17 6.54
C TYR A 184 3.65 4.98 7.55
N VAL A 185 3.76 4.10 8.55
CA VAL A 185 2.70 3.88 9.57
C VAL A 185 2.90 4.81 10.76
N THR A 186 2.10 5.86 10.91
CA THR A 186 2.20 6.85 11.99
C THR A 186 0.97 6.90 12.92
N ASN A 187 -0.10 6.16 12.61
CA ASN A 187 -1.29 6.08 13.46
C ASN A 187 -0.98 5.32 14.76
N ILE A 188 -1.26 5.96 15.91
CA ILE A 188 -0.90 5.43 17.24
C ILE A 188 -1.62 4.12 17.53
N ASP A 189 -2.94 4.05 17.31
CA ASP A 189 -3.74 2.86 17.58
C ASP A 189 -3.19 1.64 16.81
N MET A 190 -2.82 1.84 15.53
CA MET A 190 -2.17 0.78 14.74
C MET A 190 -0.80 0.38 15.28
N LEU A 191 0.02 1.33 15.73
CA LEU A 191 1.34 1.04 16.31
C LEU A 191 1.22 0.23 17.61
N GLU A 192 0.23 0.55 18.44
CA GLU A 192 -0.07 -0.17 19.68
C GLU A 192 -0.47 -1.63 19.39
N GLU A 193 -1.33 -1.86 18.39
CA GLU A 193 -1.75 -3.20 17.97
C GLU A 193 -0.56 -4.03 17.47
N PHE A 194 0.34 -3.45 16.67
CA PHE A 194 1.57 -4.13 16.25
C PHE A 194 2.55 -4.37 17.40
N ALA A 195 2.60 -3.49 18.41
CA ALA A 195 3.38 -3.74 19.61
C ALA A 195 2.79 -4.91 20.42
N TYR A 196 1.46 -4.98 20.53
CA TYR A 196 0.74 -6.05 21.24
C TYR A 196 0.97 -7.42 20.59
N LEU A 197 0.95 -7.51 19.26
CA LEU A 197 1.19 -8.78 18.52
C LEU A 197 2.48 -9.51 18.91
N ARG A 198 3.52 -8.77 19.31
CA ARG A 198 4.81 -9.35 19.70
C ARG A 198 4.80 -9.94 21.11
N THR A 199 3.84 -9.56 21.95
CA THR A 199 3.71 -10.05 23.33
C THR A 199 3.23 -11.50 23.36
N THR A 200 3.33 -12.15 24.52
CA THR A 200 2.80 -13.51 24.70
C THR A 200 1.27 -13.56 24.63
N GLU A 201 0.59 -12.48 25.00
CA GLU A 201 -0.88 -12.38 24.99
C GLU A 201 -1.41 -12.08 23.59
N GLY A 202 -0.66 -11.30 22.79
CA GLY A 202 -1.00 -10.96 21.40
C GLY A 202 -0.59 -11.98 20.34
N GLY A 203 -0.25 -13.22 20.72
CA GLY A 203 0.04 -14.30 19.76
C GLY A 203 1.53 -14.52 19.46
N LYS A 204 2.44 -13.73 20.06
CA LYS A 204 3.89 -13.92 19.99
C LYS A 204 4.43 -13.92 18.55
N VAL A 205 3.84 -13.08 17.71
CA VAL A 205 4.11 -12.98 16.27
C VAL A 205 5.55 -12.50 16.02
N GLN A 206 6.25 -13.15 15.09
CA GLN A 206 7.57 -12.74 14.62
C GLN A 206 7.43 -11.55 13.64
N LEU A 207 7.73 -10.34 14.11
CA LEU A 207 7.63 -9.12 13.30
C LEU A 207 9.00 -8.69 12.74
N GLU A 208 9.11 -8.66 11.41
CA GLU A 208 10.27 -8.20 10.65
C GLU A 208 9.94 -6.88 9.95
N LEU A 209 9.92 -5.80 10.73
CA LEU A 209 9.50 -4.46 10.28
C LEU A 209 10.67 -3.52 9.99
N LEU A 210 11.87 -3.90 10.43
CA LEU A 210 13.09 -3.14 10.16
C LEU A 210 13.67 -3.63 8.83
N PRO A 211 14.18 -2.73 7.97
CA PRO A 211 14.90 -3.16 6.78
C PRO A 211 16.03 -4.08 7.20
N ASN A 212 16.12 -5.25 6.57
CA ASN A 212 17.18 -6.21 6.85
C ASN A 212 18.53 -5.61 6.44
N GLN A 213 19.22 -4.91 7.34
CA GLN A 213 20.59 -4.41 7.12
C GLN A 213 21.64 -5.55 7.13
N GLY A 214 21.28 -6.72 6.59
CA GLY A 214 21.93 -8.00 6.86
C GLY A 214 22.19 -8.87 5.63
N ILE A 215 22.48 -8.29 4.46
CA ILE A 215 23.28 -8.95 3.40
C ILE A 215 24.34 -7.94 2.94
N LEU A 216 25.27 -7.60 3.83
CA LEU A 216 26.50 -6.94 3.45
C LEU A 216 27.63 -7.99 3.49
N ILE A 217 27.87 -8.58 2.32
CA ILE A 217 29.21 -8.94 1.84
C ILE A 217 30.09 -9.71 2.86
N LYS A 218 29.94 -11.04 2.92
CA LYS A 218 31.12 -11.89 3.20
C LYS A 218 32.01 -11.82 1.97
N ASN A 219 32.86 -10.79 1.90
CA ASN A 219 34.05 -10.82 1.05
C ASN A 219 34.98 -11.87 1.68
N PRO A 220 35.36 -12.95 0.97
CA PRO A 220 36.58 -13.65 1.33
C PRO A 220 37.72 -12.76 0.83
N SER A 221 38.35 -11.99 1.71
CA SER A 221 39.68 -11.49 1.40
C SER A 221 40.62 -12.69 1.22
N PRO A 222 41.41 -12.75 0.14
CA PRO A 222 42.37 -13.84 -0.04
C PRO A 222 43.56 -13.59 0.88
N ALA A 223 43.77 -14.49 1.83
CA ALA A 223 45.04 -14.56 2.54
C ALA A 223 46.09 -15.14 1.58
N LEU A 224 47.13 -14.35 1.33
CA LEU A 224 48.39 -14.81 0.75
C LEU A 224 48.95 -15.98 1.56
N GLY A 225 49.13 -17.14 0.91
CA GLY A 225 49.64 -18.35 1.56
C GLY A 225 49.96 -19.45 0.56
N LEU A 226 51.19 -19.39 0.06
CA LEU A 226 52.02 -20.43 -0.57
C LEU A 226 51.51 -21.89 -0.54
N VAL A 227 51.42 -22.46 -1.75
CA VAL A 227 51.88 -23.80 -2.20
C VAL A 227 51.48 -25.02 -1.35
N SER A 228 50.59 -25.86 -1.89
CA SER A 228 50.90 -27.25 -2.27
C SER A 228 49.69 -28.03 -2.79
N GLN A 229 49.81 -28.41 -4.06
CA GLN A 229 49.61 -29.74 -4.63
C GLN A 229 48.20 -30.37 -4.73
N GLU A 230 47.88 -30.69 -5.97
CA GLU A 230 46.71 -31.39 -6.51
C GLU A 230 46.53 -32.80 -5.94
N PHE A 231 45.28 -33.26 -5.78
CA PHE A 231 44.91 -34.66 -6.02
C PHE A 231 43.41 -34.85 -6.33
N ASN A 232 43.15 -35.83 -7.20
CA ASN A 232 41.94 -36.14 -7.96
C ASN A 232 40.70 -36.63 -7.17
N THR A 233 39.53 -36.30 -7.73
CA THR A 233 38.37 -37.15 -8.10
C THR A 233 38.12 -38.48 -7.36
N LEU A 234 36.92 -38.65 -6.76
CA LEU A 234 35.89 -39.71 -7.05
C LEU A 234 34.90 -39.98 -5.88
N LEU A 235 33.60 -40.01 -6.23
CA LEU A 235 32.49 -40.90 -5.75
C LEU A 235 32.12 -40.99 -4.25
N LEU A 236 30.90 -40.52 -3.88
CA LEU A 236 29.67 -41.29 -3.56
C LEU A 236 28.65 -40.44 -2.75
N PRO A 237 27.34 -40.76 -2.80
CA PRO A 237 26.25 -39.95 -2.26
C PRO A 237 25.90 -40.38 -0.82
N GLY A 238 25.85 -39.42 0.10
CA GLY A 238 25.43 -39.63 1.48
C GLY A 238 24.50 -38.50 1.92
N VAL A 239 23.25 -38.86 2.20
CA VAL A 239 22.19 -38.03 2.77
C VAL A 239 22.73 -37.22 3.95
N GLN A 240 22.68 -35.89 3.85
CA GLN A 240 22.74 -35.01 5.01
C GLN A 240 21.61 -33.98 4.90
N THR A 241 20.63 -34.18 5.78
CA THR A 241 19.67 -33.18 6.23
C THR A 241 20.38 -31.85 6.46
N THR A 242 20.01 -30.82 5.70
CA THR A 242 20.43 -29.45 5.98
C THR A 242 19.61 -28.91 7.15
N GLU A 243 19.91 -29.42 8.35
CA GLU A 243 19.56 -28.75 9.58
C GLU A 243 20.37 -27.43 9.60
N ARG A 244 19.72 -26.34 9.20
CA ARG A 244 20.25 -25.00 9.39
C ARG A 244 20.32 -24.74 10.89
N HIS A 245 21.44 -25.12 11.50
CA HIS A 245 21.78 -24.72 12.85
C HIS A 245 21.79 -23.19 12.91
N HIS A 246 20.73 -22.62 13.48
CA HIS A 246 20.70 -21.25 13.96
C HIS A 246 21.74 -21.14 15.09
N THR A 247 22.92 -20.63 14.79
CA THR A 247 23.91 -20.30 15.81
C THR A 247 23.37 -19.15 16.66
N VAL A 248 22.77 -19.49 17.81
CA VAL A 248 22.28 -18.54 18.81
C VAL A 248 23.47 -17.95 19.56
N THR A 249 23.96 -16.81 19.09
CA THR A 249 24.87 -15.97 19.90
C THR A 249 24.02 -15.13 20.85
N ARG A 250 24.25 -15.33 22.16
CA ARG A 250 23.51 -14.77 23.31
C ARG A 250 23.41 -13.22 23.39
N GLY A 251 23.90 -12.48 22.40
CA GLY A 251 23.85 -11.01 22.34
C GLY A 251 22.98 -10.41 21.21
N ILE A 252 22.72 -11.15 20.12
CA ILE A 252 22.05 -10.61 18.93
C ILE A 252 20.55 -10.36 19.18
N THR A 253 19.89 -11.26 19.92
CA THR A 253 18.44 -11.18 20.14
C THR A 253 18.03 -10.06 21.10
N LYS A 254 18.91 -9.62 22.01
CA LYS A 254 18.67 -8.45 22.86
C LYS A 254 18.71 -7.16 22.05
N GLY A 255 19.66 -7.03 21.12
CA GLY A 255 19.73 -5.89 20.19
C GLY A 255 18.45 -5.74 19.38
N VAL A 256 17.96 -6.83 18.77
CA VAL A 256 16.73 -6.82 17.97
C VAL A 256 15.47 -6.42 18.77
N LYS A 257 15.40 -6.75 20.07
CA LYS A 257 14.29 -6.30 20.93
C LYS A 257 14.36 -4.80 21.21
N GLU A 258 15.55 -4.31 21.50
CA GLU A 258 15.79 -2.91 21.81
C GLU A 258 15.64 -2.01 20.57
N ASP A 259 16.16 -2.45 19.42
CA ASP A 259 16.05 -1.74 18.14
C ASP A 259 14.59 -1.53 17.73
N PHE A 260 13.76 -2.55 17.93
CA PHE A 260 12.31 -2.45 17.69
C PHE A 260 11.64 -1.47 18.65
N ARG A 261 11.98 -1.51 19.95
CA ARG A 261 11.42 -0.59 20.95
C ARG A 261 11.76 0.86 20.57
N LEU A 262 13.03 1.11 20.26
CA LEU A 262 13.52 2.42 19.82
C LEU A 262 12.88 2.86 18.49
N ALA A 263 12.69 1.94 17.54
CA ALA A 263 11.98 2.22 16.29
C ALA A 263 10.51 2.59 16.54
N MET A 264 9.83 1.89 17.45
CA MET A 264 8.45 2.20 17.82
C MET A 264 8.34 3.57 18.50
N GLU A 265 9.22 3.90 19.45
CA GLU A 265 9.26 5.21 20.11
C GLU A 265 9.52 6.35 19.12
N ARG A 266 10.45 6.14 18.18
CA ARG A 266 10.71 7.09 17.08
C ARG A 266 9.49 7.23 16.17
N GLN A 267 8.71 6.17 15.98
CA GLN A 267 7.53 6.25 15.12
C GLN A 267 6.36 6.95 15.82
N VAL A 268 6.17 6.73 17.12
CA VAL A 268 5.17 7.44 17.93
C VAL A 268 5.43 8.95 17.93
N SER A 269 6.68 9.40 17.96
CA SER A 269 6.99 10.84 17.87
C SER A 269 6.58 11.50 16.54
N ARG A 270 6.31 10.69 15.50
CA ARG A 270 5.83 11.11 14.18
C ARG A 270 4.30 11.15 14.07
N CYS A 271 3.54 10.87 15.13
CA CYS A 271 2.07 10.84 15.11
C CYS A 271 1.44 12.18 14.69
N GLY A 272 2.16 13.30 14.84
CA GLY A 272 1.74 14.63 14.40
C GLY A 272 2.00 14.95 12.93
N GLU A 273 2.65 14.05 12.17
CA GLU A 273 2.89 14.26 10.73
C GLU A 273 1.57 14.36 9.96
N ASN A 274 1.56 15.18 8.91
CA ASN A 274 0.40 15.25 8.01
C ASN A 274 0.25 13.92 7.26
N LEU A 275 -0.78 13.16 7.61
CA LEU A 275 -1.03 11.83 7.04
C LEU A 275 -1.14 11.85 5.50
N LEU A 276 -1.79 12.86 4.90
CA LEU A 276 -1.88 12.95 3.44
C LEU A 276 -0.51 13.14 2.79
N THR A 277 0.39 13.89 3.43
CA THR A 277 1.78 14.02 2.96
C THR A 277 2.55 12.69 3.10
N VAL A 278 2.35 11.95 4.19
CA VAL A 278 2.97 10.63 4.39
C VAL A 278 2.50 9.64 3.33
N LEU A 279 1.19 9.57 3.08
CA LEU A 279 0.59 8.67 2.08
C LEU A 279 0.92 9.09 0.65
N HIS A 280 1.02 10.40 0.38
CA HIS A 280 1.53 10.88 -0.91
C HIS A 280 2.97 10.40 -1.13
N ARG A 281 3.86 10.61 -0.16
CA ARG A 281 5.24 10.12 -0.23
C ARG A 281 5.32 8.61 -0.43
N PHE A 282 4.47 7.84 0.25
CA PHE A 282 4.32 6.40 0.03
C PHE A 282 3.98 6.08 -1.43
N CYS A 283 2.96 6.73 -2.00
CA CYS A 283 2.57 6.53 -3.39
C CYS A 283 3.70 6.87 -4.38
N ILE A 284 4.48 7.92 -4.13
CA ILE A 284 5.55 8.35 -5.03
C ILE A 284 6.79 7.45 -4.91
N ASN A 285 7.27 7.22 -3.69
CA ASN A 285 8.50 6.48 -3.44
C ASN A 285 8.34 4.99 -3.76
N GLU A 286 7.20 4.42 -3.41
CA GLU A 286 6.93 2.98 -3.61
C GLU A 286 6.23 2.70 -4.94
N LYS A 287 6.11 3.69 -5.85
CA LYS A 287 5.34 3.59 -7.11
C LYS A 287 5.62 2.31 -7.89
N ILE A 288 6.91 1.98 -8.07
CA ILE A 288 7.32 0.80 -8.84
C ILE A 288 6.85 -0.49 -8.17
N ILE A 289 7.09 -0.62 -6.85
CA ILE A 289 6.72 -1.80 -6.07
C ILE A 289 5.19 -1.94 -5.99
N LEU A 290 4.46 -0.83 -5.84
CA LEU A 290 2.99 -0.80 -5.83
C LEU A 290 2.38 -1.29 -7.15
N VAL A 291 2.97 -0.94 -8.28
CA VAL A 291 2.49 -1.40 -9.59
C VAL A 291 2.88 -2.86 -9.83
N GLN A 292 4.10 -3.26 -9.46
CA GLN A 292 4.60 -4.62 -9.68
C GLN A 292 3.96 -5.67 -8.75
N SER A 293 3.45 -5.25 -7.60
CA SER A 293 2.75 -6.11 -6.66
C SER A 293 1.29 -6.39 -7.07
N LEU A 294 0.76 -5.75 -8.10
CA LEU A 294 -0.58 -6.07 -8.60
C LEU A 294 -0.52 -6.92 -9.88
N PRO A 295 -1.45 -7.87 -10.07
CA PRO A 295 -1.53 -8.66 -11.29
C PRO A 295 -1.98 -7.84 -12.50
#